data_AF-A0A183LJ94-F1
#
_entry.id   AF-A0A183LJ94-F1
#
_cell.length_a   1.000
_cell.length_b   1.000
_cell.length_c   1.000
_cell.angle_alpha   90.00
_cell.angle_beta   90.00
_cell.angle_gamma   90.00
#
_symmetry.space_group_name_H-M   'P 1'
#
loop_
_entity.id
_entity.type
_entity.pdbx_description
1 polymer ?
#
loop_
_entity_poly.entity_id
_entity_poly.type
_entity_poly.pdbx_seq_one_letter_code
_entity_poly.pdbx_strand_id
1 'polypeptide(L)'
;MRYSTVLQHLRKYSTCFHSFHFLKTPDLVYVTHLAKIGLTNLSCPNSLSDAEYERVSTKTLELLADSFEQLPERFALNKEYDVEHSYGVLKVTFGPQVGTYIINRQAPNKQLWLSSPQSGPKRYDYIPSIGLWIYKHDGKSLHSLLSEEVSAIVGGSVEFKN
;
A
#
# COMPACT_ATOMS: atom_id res chain seq x y z
N MET A 1 35.60 -51.25 2.17
CA MET A 1 36.16 -50.74 3.43
C MET A 1 37.37 -49.87 3.10
N ARG A 2 37.44 -48.66 3.66
CA ARG A 2 38.53 -47.64 3.63
C ARG A 2 38.48 -46.54 2.55
N TYR A 3 37.95 -45.38 2.96
CA TYR A 3 38.52 -44.00 3.00
C TYR A 3 39.63 -43.63 1.97
N SER A 4 39.86 -42.42 1.46
CA SER A 4 39.34 -41.05 1.63
C SER A 4 40.00 -40.14 0.56
N THR A 5 39.25 -39.16 0.07
CA THR A 5 39.52 -37.78 -0.41
C THR A 5 40.95 -37.24 -0.69
N VAL A 6 41.09 -36.50 -1.80
CA VAL A 6 41.47 -35.05 -1.97
C VAL A 6 42.34 -34.87 -3.23
N LEU A 7 41.96 -33.94 -4.13
CA LEU A 7 42.82 -32.88 -4.70
C LEU A 7 42.13 -32.11 -5.85
N GLN A 8 41.96 -30.80 -5.62
CA GLN A 8 42.26 -29.66 -6.53
C GLN A 8 41.63 -29.59 -7.93
N HIS A 9 40.96 -28.47 -8.25
CA HIS A 9 41.60 -27.29 -8.87
C HIS A 9 40.55 -26.23 -9.25
N LEU A 10 40.83 -24.97 -8.91
CA LEU A 10 40.13 -23.79 -9.41
C LEU A 10 40.52 -23.56 -10.88
N ARG A 11 39.54 -23.35 -11.76
CA ARG A 11 39.75 -22.64 -13.03
C ARG A 11 38.71 -21.53 -13.19
N LYS A 12 39.25 -20.34 -13.42
CA LYS A 12 38.60 -19.08 -13.81
C LYS A 12 38.16 -19.12 -15.29
N TYR A 13 37.57 -17.99 -15.70
CA TYR A 13 37.15 -17.55 -17.05
C TYR A 13 35.70 -17.96 -17.38
N SER A 14 34.81 -17.11 -17.91
CA SER A 14 34.98 -15.84 -18.61
C SER A 14 33.66 -15.04 -18.62
N THR A 15 33.80 -13.73 -18.81
CA THR A 15 32.76 -12.70 -18.97
C THR A 15 31.89 -12.88 -20.21
N CYS A 16 30.61 -12.46 -20.17
CA CYS A 16 29.96 -11.85 -21.34
C CYS A 16 28.83 -10.89 -20.93
N PHE A 17 28.91 -9.67 -21.48
CA PHE A 17 27.98 -8.55 -21.38
C PHE A 17 27.00 -8.58 -22.56
N HIS A 18 25.91 -7.79 -22.48
CA HIS A 18 24.81 -7.55 -23.45
C HIS A 18 23.56 -8.40 -23.20
N SER A 19 22.32 -7.90 -23.22
CA SER A 19 21.77 -6.60 -23.62
C SER A 19 20.45 -6.40 -22.89
N PHE A 20 20.12 -5.15 -22.52
CA PHE A 20 18.75 -4.77 -22.20
C PHE A 20 17.88 -4.93 -23.45
N HIS A 21 16.73 -5.58 -23.30
CA HIS A 21 15.63 -5.47 -24.26
C HIS A 21 14.32 -5.33 -23.49
N PHE A 22 13.68 -4.19 -23.67
CA PHE A 22 12.37 -3.83 -23.17
C PHE A 22 11.31 -4.37 -24.13
N LEU A 23 10.43 -5.28 -23.70
CA LEU A 23 9.13 -5.50 -24.36
C LEU A 23 8.06 -6.03 -23.37
N LYS A 24 7.08 -5.15 -23.12
CA LYS A 24 5.61 -5.32 -23.03
C LYS A 24 5.01 -6.65 -22.49
N THR A 25 4.19 -6.51 -21.45
CA THR A 25 3.07 -7.40 -21.04
C THR A 25 2.05 -7.60 -22.19
N PRO A 26 1.15 -8.63 -22.21
CA PRO A 26 0.33 -9.09 -21.07
C PRO A 26 0.01 -10.61 -20.93
N ASP A 27 -0.63 -10.91 -19.80
CA ASP A 27 -1.51 -12.07 -19.46
C ASP A 27 -0.95 -13.44 -19.03
N LEU A 28 -1.05 -13.65 -17.71
CA LEU A 28 -1.63 -14.80 -16.99
C LEU A 28 -1.93 -16.10 -17.76
N VAL A 29 -1.11 -17.15 -17.55
CA VAL A 29 -1.58 -18.55 -17.51
C VAL A 29 -0.83 -19.31 -16.41
N TYR A 30 -1.60 -19.85 -15.46
CA TYR A 30 -1.13 -20.72 -14.38
C TYR A 30 -1.27 -22.19 -14.81
N VAL A 31 -0.35 -23.04 -14.32
CA VAL A 31 -0.30 -24.52 -14.34
C VAL A 31 -0.07 -25.16 -15.72
N THR A 32 1.03 -25.88 -15.99
CA THR A 32 1.46 -27.15 -15.37
C THR A 32 2.87 -27.48 -15.88
N HIS A 33 3.80 -27.88 -15.00
CA HIS A 33 4.64 -29.08 -15.15
C HIS A 33 5.64 -29.15 -13.98
N LEU A 34 5.35 -30.00 -12.99
CA LEU A 34 6.28 -30.31 -11.90
C LEU A 34 7.33 -31.30 -12.38
N ALA A 35 8.60 -30.90 -12.40
CA ALA A 35 9.72 -31.84 -12.41
C ALA A 35 10.85 -31.36 -11.49
N LYS A 36 10.81 -31.89 -10.26
CA LYS A 36 11.96 -32.37 -9.47
C LYS A 36 13.30 -31.66 -9.72
N ILE A 37 13.58 -30.65 -8.91
CA ILE A 37 14.84 -30.43 -8.17
C ILE A 37 14.46 -29.57 -6.97
N GLY A 38 14.89 -29.95 -5.77
CA GLY A 38 14.50 -29.32 -4.51
C GLY A 38 14.97 -27.87 -4.38
N LEU A 39 14.08 -26.94 -4.69
CA LEU A 39 14.12 -25.54 -4.25
C LEU A 39 12.82 -25.27 -3.48
N THR A 40 12.87 -25.50 -2.17
CA THR A 40 11.84 -25.08 -1.24
C THR A 40 11.75 -23.56 -1.21
N ASN A 41 10.54 -23.02 -1.43
CA ASN A 41 10.10 -21.65 -1.12
C ASN A 41 10.78 -20.49 -1.86
N LEU A 42 10.41 -20.27 -3.12
CA LEU A 42 10.30 -18.90 -3.62
C LEU A 42 8.94 -18.36 -3.14
N SER A 43 8.89 -17.81 -1.93
CA SER A 43 7.71 -17.12 -1.40
C SER A 43 7.40 -15.91 -2.29
N CYS A 44 6.13 -15.74 -2.67
CA CYS A 44 5.66 -14.50 -3.27
C CYS A 44 5.96 -13.33 -2.29
N PRO A 45 6.82 -12.34 -2.63
CA PRO A 45 7.29 -11.33 -1.68
C PRO A 45 6.25 -10.29 -1.27
N ASN A 46 5.02 -10.38 -1.80
CA ASN A 46 4.03 -9.30 -1.74
C ASN A 46 2.90 -9.53 -0.74
N SER A 47 2.89 -10.62 0.03
CA SER A 47 1.92 -10.80 1.11
C SER A 47 2.46 -10.23 2.41
N LEU A 48 1.92 -9.10 2.85
CA LEU A 48 2.17 -8.56 4.20
C LEU A 48 1.90 -9.63 5.26
N SER A 49 2.76 -9.75 6.27
CA SER A 49 2.41 -10.48 7.50
C SER A 49 1.34 -9.73 8.29
N ASP A 50 0.65 -10.43 9.20
CA ASP A 50 -0.40 -9.79 10.03
C ASP A 50 0.18 -8.69 10.93
N ALA A 51 1.36 -8.94 11.50
CA ALA A 51 2.07 -7.96 12.31
C ALA A 51 2.51 -6.73 11.50
N GLU A 52 2.99 -6.92 10.27
CA GLU A 52 3.34 -5.79 9.40
C GLU A 52 2.10 -5.00 9.00
N TYR A 53 1.03 -5.67 8.59
CA TYR A 53 -0.24 -5.02 8.27
C TYR A 53 -0.75 -4.19 9.46
N GLU A 54 -0.79 -4.77 10.65
CA GLU A 54 -1.23 -4.08 11.87
C GLU A 54 -0.41 -2.82 12.10
N ARG A 55 0.93 -2.94 12.05
CA ARG A 55 1.84 -1.81 12.24
C ARG A 55 1.62 -0.69 11.22
N VAL A 56 1.60 -1.02 9.92
CA VAL A 56 1.52 0.00 8.86
C VAL A 56 0.13 0.61 8.77
N SER A 57 -0.93 -0.17 8.94
CA SER A 57 -2.31 0.33 8.86
C SER A 57 -2.67 1.21 10.05
N THR A 58 -2.27 0.83 11.26
CA THR A 58 -2.44 1.66 12.46
C THR A 58 -1.67 2.97 12.31
N LYS A 59 -0.39 2.91 11.93
CA LYS A 59 0.42 4.11 11.76
C LYS A 59 -0.15 5.05 10.69
N THR A 60 -0.68 4.50 9.59
CA THR A 60 -1.32 5.28 8.54
C THR A 60 -2.54 6.04 9.07
N LEU A 61 -3.43 5.36 9.80
CA LEU A 61 -4.62 6.01 10.35
C LEU A 61 -4.30 7.07 11.41
N GLU A 62 -3.30 6.82 12.26
CA GLU A 62 -2.81 7.83 13.22
C GLU A 62 -2.31 9.08 12.51
N LEU A 63 -1.44 8.95 11.51
CA LEU A 63 -0.90 10.11 10.78
C LEU A 63 -1.99 10.87 10.00
N LEU A 64 -2.95 10.15 9.43
CA LEU A 64 -4.10 10.77 8.77
C LEU A 64 -4.98 11.51 9.78
N ALA A 65 -5.28 10.91 10.92
CA ALA A 65 -6.06 11.55 11.98
C ALA A 65 -5.38 12.85 12.44
N ASP A 66 -4.09 12.80 12.79
CA ASP A 66 -3.30 13.98 13.17
C ASP A 66 -3.36 15.08 12.08
N SER A 67 -3.26 14.68 10.81
CA SER A 67 -3.30 15.62 9.68
C SER A 67 -4.68 16.26 9.50
N PHE A 68 -5.77 15.50 9.70
CA PHE A 68 -7.13 16.02 9.65
C PHE A 68 -7.43 16.94 10.84
N GLU A 69 -7.01 16.58 12.05
CA GLU A 69 -7.16 17.40 13.26
C GLU A 69 -6.50 18.78 13.15
N GLN A 70 -5.43 18.90 12.35
CA GLN A 70 -4.73 20.16 12.10
C GLN A 70 -5.36 21.01 10.99
N LEU A 71 -6.31 20.50 10.21
CA LEU A 71 -6.92 21.27 9.11
C LEU A 71 -7.66 22.55 9.59
N PRO A 72 -8.44 22.54 10.69
CA PRO A 72 -9.09 23.74 11.21
C PRO A 72 -8.13 24.88 11.58
N GLU A 73 -6.87 24.57 11.90
CA GLU A 73 -5.85 25.59 12.21
C GLU A 73 -5.39 26.35 10.96
N ARG A 74 -5.54 25.73 9.78
CA ARG A 74 -5.02 26.22 8.49
C ARG A 74 -6.12 26.74 7.57
N PHE A 75 -7.35 26.25 7.72
CA PHE A 75 -8.47 26.53 6.84
C PHE A 75 -9.74 26.83 7.62
N ALA A 76 -10.57 27.72 7.09
CA ALA A 76 -11.88 28.00 7.65
C ALA A 76 -12.86 26.87 7.30
N LEU A 77 -13.07 25.94 8.24
CA LEU A 77 -13.97 24.81 8.05
C LEU A 77 -15.36 25.07 8.66
N ASN A 78 -16.33 24.21 8.30
CA ASN A 78 -17.66 24.23 8.89
C ASN A 78 -17.57 23.97 10.42
N LYS A 79 -18.49 24.55 11.21
CA LYS A 79 -18.60 24.29 12.65
C LYS A 79 -18.90 22.84 13.00
N GLU A 80 -19.47 22.10 12.07
CA GLU A 80 -19.76 20.67 12.15
C GLU A 80 -18.56 19.81 11.69
N TYR A 81 -17.40 20.43 11.42
CA TYR A 81 -16.18 19.68 11.14
C TYR A 81 -15.75 18.90 12.38
N ASP A 82 -15.53 17.61 12.22
CA ASP A 82 -15.19 16.70 13.32
C ASP A 82 -14.34 15.53 12.84
N VAL A 83 -13.43 15.06 13.70
CA VAL A 83 -12.49 13.97 13.43
C VAL A 83 -12.59 12.97 14.58
N GLU A 84 -12.98 11.74 14.27
CA GLU A 84 -13.09 10.64 15.23
C GLU A 84 -12.22 9.47 14.77
N HIS A 85 -11.18 9.14 15.54
CA HIS A 85 -10.34 7.96 15.28
C HIS A 85 -10.47 6.96 16.43
N SER A 86 -11.09 5.81 16.17
CA SER A 86 -11.23 4.75 17.17
C SER A 86 -11.31 3.36 16.55
N TYR A 87 -10.73 2.36 17.24
CA TYR A 87 -10.79 0.94 16.88
C TYR A 87 -10.45 0.62 15.42
N GLY A 88 -9.52 1.36 14.82
CA GLY A 88 -9.13 1.15 13.42
C GLY A 88 -10.10 1.73 12.39
N VAL A 89 -10.94 2.65 12.80
CA VAL A 89 -11.84 3.44 11.95
C VAL A 89 -11.54 4.92 12.20
N LEU A 90 -11.19 5.64 11.13
CA LEU A 90 -11.08 7.08 11.08
C LEU A 90 -12.31 7.63 10.36
N LYS A 91 -13.10 8.44 11.04
CA LYS A 91 -14.27 9.13 10.51
C LYS A 91 -13.98 10.63 10.51
N VAL A 92 -14.17 11.28 9.37
CA VAL A 92 -13.95 12.72 9.19
C VAL A 92 -15.21 13.34 8.62
N THR A 93 -15.89 14.16 9.40
CA THR A 93 -17.12 14.85 9.00
C THR A 93 -16.77 16.26 8.56
N PHE A 94 -17.15 16.66 7.35
CA PHE A 94 -16.96 18.02 6.83
C PHE A 94 -18.23 18.88 6.89
N GLY A 95 -19.31 18.33 7.45
CA GLY A 95 -20.64 18.93 7.47
C GLY A 95 -21.52 18.49 6.30
N PRO A 96 -22.81 18.90 6.27
CA PRO A 96 -23.84 18.32 5.41
C PRO A 96 -23.65 18.61 3.92
N GLN A 97 -22.92 19.68 3.55
CA GLN A 97 -22.67 19.99 2.14
C GLN A 97 -21.63 19.06 1.50
N VAL A 98 -20.70 18.53 2.29
CA VAL A 98 -19.59 17.69 1.81
C VAL A 98 -19.81 16.24 2.19
N GLY A 99 -20.31 15.97 3.40
CA GLY A 99 -20.51 14.63 3.93
C GLY A 99 -19.36 14.15 4.83
N THR A 100 -19.28 12.83 4.97
CA THR A 100 -18.38 12.16 5.91
C THR A 100 -17.51 11.15 5.18
N TYR A 101 -16.21 11.25 5.40
CA TYR A 101 -15.22 10.27 4.99
C TYR A 101 -15.10 9.20 6.08
N ILE A 102 -14.99 7.95 5.68
CA ILE A 102 -14.69 6.84 6.59
C ILE A 102 -13.52 6.05 6.01
N ILE A 103 -12.44 5.92 6.77
CA ILE A 103 -11.29 5.09 6.43
C ILE A 103 -11.15 4.01 7.50
N ASN A 104 -11.26 2.74 7.12
CA ASN A 104 -11.24 1.64 8.07
C ASN A 104 -10.23 0.56 7.70
N ARG A 105 -9.62 0.00 8.73
CA ARG A 105 -8.81 -1.22 8.63
C ARG A 105 -9.69 -2.42 8.35
N GLN A 106 -9.24 -3.25 7.41
CA GLN A 106 -9.86 -4.53 7.06
C GLN A 106 -8.82 -5.63 7.19
N ALA A 107 -8.59 -6.06 8.43
CA ALA A 107 -7.54 -7.01 8.78
C ALA A 107 -7.62 -8.35 8.03
N PRO A 108 -8.80 -8.98 7.83
CA PRO A 108 -8.89 -10.22 7.08
C PRO A 108 -8.35 -10.11 5.64
N ASN A 109 -8.47 -8.93 5.04
CA ASN A 109 -8.05 -8.66 3.68
C ASN A 109 -6.68 -7.95 3.61
N LYS A 110 -6.14 -7.50 4.75
CA LYS A 110 -4.94 -6.64 4.85
C LYS A 110 -5.06 -5.36 4.02
N GLN A 111 -6.23 -4.73 4.08
CA GLN A 111 -6.57 -3.54 3.29
C GLN A 111 -6.97 -2.35 4.17
N LEU A 112 -6.85 -1.16 3.60
CA LEU A 112 -7.62 -0.01 4.05
C LEU A 112 -8.80 0.20 3.11
N TRP A 113 -9.99 0.37 3.67
CA TRP A 113 -11.17 0.73 2.90
C TRP A 113 -11.48 2.19 3.15
N LEU A 114 -11.89 2.89 2.09
CA LEU A 114 -12.31 4.28 2.10
C LEU A 114 -13.76 4.33 1.65
N SER A 115 -14.59 5.09 2.36
CA SER A 115 -15.85 5.62 1.86
C SER A 115 -15.66 7.13 1.70
N SER A 116 -15.57 7.60 0.45
CA SER A 116 -15.54 9.03 0.13
C SER A 116 -16.94 9.50 -0.30
N PRO A 117 -17.46 10.63 0.20
CA PRO A 117 -18.69 11.22 -0.30
C PRO A 117 -18.56 11.76 -1.74
N GLN A 118 -17.33 11.96 -2.25
CA GLN A 118 -17.07 12.45 -3.60
C GLN A 118 -16.84 11.32 -4.61
N SER A 119 -16.02 10.33 -4.27
CA SER A 119 -15.60 9.27 -5.21
C SER A 119 -16.09 7.87 -4.86
N GLY A 120 -16.92 7.74 -3.82
CA GLY A 120 -17.49 6.48 -3.39
C GLY A 120 -16.50 5.53 -2.69
N PRO A 121 -16.84 4.24 -2.57
CA PRO A 121 -16.04 3.29 -1.84
C PRO A 121 -14.80 2.83 -2.64
N LYS A 122 -13.66 2.69 -1.95
CA LYS A 122 -12.40 2.17 -2.51
C LYS A 122 -11.70 1.23 -1.54
N ARG A 123 -10.96 0.27 -2.07
CA ARG A 123 -10.21 -0.73 -1.29
C ARG A 123 -8.74 -0.67 -1.68
N TYR A 124 -7.89 -0.31 -0.73
CA TYR A 124 -6.48 -0.09 -0.97
C TYR A 124 -5.65 -1.27 -0.47
N ASP A 125 -4.77 -1.74 -1.34
CA ASP A 125 -3.75 -2.71 -1.00
C ASP A 125 -2.43 -1.99 -0.71
N TYR A 126 -1.72 -2.39 0.34
CA TYR A 126 -0.42 -1.82 0.63
C TYR A 126 0.66 -2.47 -0.25
N ILE A 127 1.53 -1.65 -0.82
CA ILE A 127 2.66 -2.08 -1.63
C ILE A 127 3.96 -1.80 -0.85
N PRO A 128 4.56 -2.80 -0.17
CA PRO A 128 5.70 -2.59 0.72
C PRO A 128 6.92 -1.95 0.05
N SER A 129 7.15 -2.24 -1.24
CA SER A 129 8.30 -1.73 -1.98
C SER A 129 8.29 -0.21 -2.19
N ILE A 130 7.12 0.43 -2.15
CA ILE A 130 6.96 1.88 -2.30
C ILE A 130 6.32 2.54 -1.07
N GLY A 131 5.87 1.75 -0.10
CA GLY A 131 5.28 2.24 1.14
C GLY A 131 3.90 2.89 0.97
N LEU A 132 3.15 2.58 -0.09
CA LEU A 132 1.88 3.22 -0.41
C LEU A 132 0.70 2.27 -0.36
N TRP A 133 -0.46 2.81 0.02
CA TRP A 133 -1.78 2.20 -0.15
C TRP A 133 -2.32 2.54 -1.54
N ILE A 134 -2.45 1.55 -2.43
CA ILE A 134 -2.80 1.73 -3.84
C ILE A 134 -4.18 1.12 -4.14
N TYR A 135 -5.01 1.88 -4.86
CA TYR A 135 -6.26 1.37 -5.40
C TYR A 135 -6.01 0.69 -6.74
N LYS A 136 -6.34 -0.60 -6.85
CA LYS A 136 -6.01 -1.42 -8.03
C LYS A 136 -6.66 -0.97 -9.34
N HIS A 137 -7.78 -0.25 -9.29
CA HIS A 137 -8.54 0.07 -10.50
C HIS A 137 -7.95 1.26 -11.28
N ASP A 138 -7.43 2.27 -10.59
CA ASP A 138 -6.87 3.48 -11.21
C ASP A 138 -5.38 3.71 -10.86
N GLY A 139 -4.81 2.89 -9.97
CA GLY A 139 -3.43 3.00 -9.51
C GLY A 139 -3.16 4.17 -8.57
N LYS A 140 -4.18 4.93 -8.19
CA LYS A 140 -4.04 6.11 -7.33
C LYS A 140 -3.81 5.70 -5.87
N SER A 141 -2.94 6.44 -5.18
CA SER A 141 -2.70 6.20 -3.76
C SER A 141 -3.78 6.84 -2.88
N LEU A 142 -4.01 6.26 -1.71
CA LEU A 142 -4.94 6.81 -0.70
C LEU A 142 -4.61 8.28 -0.39
N HIS A 143 -3.33 8.56 -0.08
CA HIS A 143 -2.86 9.90 0.28
C HIS A 143 -3.01 10.90 -0.88
N SER A 144 -2.76 10.48 -2.13
CA SER A 144 -2.94 11.33 -3.30
C SER A 144 -4.42 11.66 -3.54
N LEU A 145 -5.30 10.67 -3.42
CA LEU A 145 -6.74 10.91 -3.54
C LEU A 145 -7.24 11.88 -2.47
N LEU A 146 -6.90 11.62 -1.20
CA LEU A 146 -7.31 12.50 -0.09
C LEU A 146 -6.75 13.91 -0.25
N SER A 147 -5.50 14.05 -0.69
CA SER A 147 -4.88 15.36 -0.92
C SER A 147 -5.66 16.15 -1.98
N GLU A 148 -6.08 15.51 -3.08
CA GLU A 148 -6.86 16.15 -4.13
C GLU A 148 -8.28 16.53 -3.67
N GLU A 149 -9.01 15.56 -3.12
CA GLU A 149 -10.40 15.74 -2.69
C GLU A 149 -10.51 16.79 -1.57
N VAL A 150 -9.65 16.71 -0.56
CA VAL A 150 -9.65 17.63 0.58
C VAL A 150 -9.17 19.02 0.15
N SER A 151 -8.17 19.13 -0.74
CA SER A 151 -7.75 20.44 -1.26
C SER A 151 -8.89 21.16 -1.98
N ALA A 152 -9.68 20.41 -2.76
CA ALA A 152 -10.85 20.96 -3.44
C ALA A 152 -11.93 21.41 -2.44
N ILE A 153 -12.13 20.67 -1.34
CA ILE A 153 -13.09 21.01 -0.29
C ILE A 153 -12.68 22.28 0.46
N VAL A 154 -11.42 22.37 0.89
CA VAL A 154 -10.94 23.49 1.73
C VAL A 154 -10.52 24.72 0.92
N GLY A 155 -10.49 24.62 -0.41
CA GLY A 155 -10.12 25.72 -1.31
C GLY A 155 -8.64 26.10 -1.23
N GLY A 156 -7.75 25.15 -0.86
CA GLY A 156 -6.32 25.40 -0.71
C GLY A 156 -5.50 24.11 -0.75
N SER A 157 -4.18 24.24 -0.87
CA SER A 157 -3.29 23.07 -1.04
C SER A 157 -3.13 22.29 0.27
N VAL A 158 -3.57 21.03 0.27
CA VAL A 158 -3.38 20.04 1.33
C VAL A 158 -2.58 18.86 0.79
N GLU A 159 -1.55 18.45 1.53
CA GLU A 159 -0.72 17.29 1.19
C GLU A 159 -0.69 16.34 2.39
N PHE A 160 -1.23 15.13 2.22
CA PHE A 160 -1.12 14.07 3.21
C PHE A 160 0.14 13.23 2.95
N LYS A 161 0.95 13.05 3.99
CA LYS A 161 2.22 12.30 3.92
C LYS A 161 2.00 10.84 4.32
N ASN A 162 2.81 9.93 3.76
CA ASN A 162 2.85 8.51 4.15
C ASN A 162 3.72 8.27 5.38
#